data_AF-K1R618-F1
#
_entry.id   AF-K1R618-F1
#
_cell.length_a   1.000
_cell.length_b   1.000
_cell.length_c   1.000
_cell.angle_alpha   90.00
_cell.angle_beta   90.00
_cell.angle_gamma   90.00
#
_symmetry.space_group_name_H-M   'P 1'
#
loop_
_entity.id
_entity.type
_entity.pdbx_description
1 polymer ?
#
loop_
_entity_poly.entity_id
_entity_poly.type
_entity_poly.pdbx_seq_one_letter_code
_entity_poly.pdbx_strand_id
1 'polypeptide(L)' 'MGNVIGIVAEYNPFHNGHARLIEQTRARLGADCPVVCVMSGDFVQRGSPAVYAKFARAEAAARCGADLVLELP' A
#
# COMPACT_ATOMS: atom_id res chain seq x y z
N MET A 1 23.12 -0.20 6.64
CA MET A 1 21.73 0.32 6.69
C MET A 1 20.99 -0.29 5.51
N GLY A 2 19.86 -0.98 5.75
CA GLY A 2 19.05 -1.55 4.66
C GLY A 2 18.25 -0.48 3.92
N ASN A 3 17.97 -0.69 2.64
CA ASN A 3 17.07 0.17 1.87
C ASN A 3 15.61 -0.10 2.24
N VAL A 4 14.74 0.89 2.07
CA VAL A 4 13.28 0.80 2.31
C VAL A 4 12.55 1.17 1.02
N ILE A 5 11.51 0.41 0.69
CA ILE A 5 10.64 0.63 -0.46
C ILE A 5 9.46 1.49 -0.02
N GLY A 6 9.23 2.63 -0.69
CA GLY A 6 8.06 3.48 -0.48
C GLY A 6 7.03 3.31 -1.60
N ILE A 7 5.75 3.18 -1.26
CA ILE A 7 4.63 3.14 -2.21
C ILE A 7 3.57 4.19 -1.82
N VAL A 8 3.17 5.04 -2.76
CA VAL A 8 2.02 5.96 -2.60
C VAL A 8 0.79 5.32 -3.24
N ALA A 9 -0.31 5.17 -2.49
CA ALA A 9 -1.49 4.45 -2.98
C ALA A 9 -2.82 4.94 -2.39
N GLU A 10 -3.92 4.49 -2.99
CA GLU A 10 -5.28 4.70 -2.46
C GLU A 10 -5.96 3.36 -2.07
N TYR A 11 -5.60 2.27 -2.75
CA TYR A 11 -6.17 0.92 -2.60
C TYR A 11 -7.70 0.89 -2.56
N ASN A 12 -8.35 1.46 -3.58
CA ASN A 12 -9.81 1.69 -3.60
C ASN A 12 -10.58 0.84 -4.66
N PRO A 13 -10.81 -0.48 -4.45
CA PRO A 13 -10.30 -1.32 -3.37
C PRO A 13 -8.89 -1.87 -3.64
N PHE A 14 -8.31 -2.61 -2.69
CA PHE A 14 -7.12 -3.40 -2.96
C PHE A 14 -7.43 -4.50 -3.99
N HIS A 15 -6.54 -4.73 -4.97
CA HIS A 15 -6.77 -5.67 -6.07
C HIS A 15 -5.44 -6.26 -6.56
N ASN A 16 -5.49 -7.28 -7.43
CA ASN A 16 -4.31 -8.03 -7.87
C ASN A 16 -3.21 -7.18 -8.51
N GLY A 17 -3.56 -6.06 -9.16
CA GLY A 17 -2.56 -5.09 -9.64
C GLY A 17 -1.69 -4.49 -8.52
N HIS A 18 -2.26 -4.24 -7.34
CA HIS A 18 -1.53 -3.73 -6.17
C HIS A 18 -0.65 -4.80 -5.54
N ALA A 19 -1.14 -6.04 -5.41
CA ALA A 19 -0.34 -7.17 -4.95
C ALA A 19 0.88 -7.39 -5.87
N ARG A 20 0.66 -7.38 -7.19
CA ARG A 20 1.73 -7.51 -8.18
C ARG A 20 2.72 -6.35 -8.12
N LEU A 21 2.26 -5.11 -7.86
CA LEU A 21 3.16 -3.96 -7.66
C LEU A 21 4.11 -4.22 -6.49
N ILE A 22 3.60 -4.65 -5.33
CA ILE A 22 4.42 -4.94 -4.14
C ILE A 22 5.42 -6.06 -4.44
N GLU A 23 4.94 -7.18 -4.99
CA GLU A 23 5.75 -8.35 -5.35
C GLU A 23 6.90 -7.97 -6.31
N GLN A 24 6.58 -7.32 -7.42
CA GLN A 24 7.57 -6.95 -8.44
C GLN A 24 8.57 -5.92 -7.92
N THR A 25 8.14 -5.03 -7.02
CA THR A 25 9.02 -4.02 -6.43
C THR A 25 10.03 -4.67 -5.48
N ARG A 26 9.59 -5.60 -4.61
CA ARG A 26 10.49 -6.42 -3.79
C ARG A 26 11.45 -7.24 -4.64
N ALA A 27 10.97 -7.88 -5.71
CA ALA A 27 11.82 -8.68 -6.59
C ALA A 27 12.94 -7.86 -7.25
N ARG A 28 12.71 -6.57 -7.53
CA ARG A 28 13.68 -5.68 -8.17
C ARG A 28 14.63 -4.97 -7.19
N LEU A 29 14.14 -4.61 -6.02
CA LEU A 29 14.87 -3.76 -5.07
C LEU A 29 15.49 -4.55 -3.90
N GLY A 30 15.06 -5.80 -3.69
CA GLY A 30 15.56 -6.72 -2.67
C GLY A 30 14.40 -7.34 -1.87
N ALA A 31 14.35 -8.67 -1.79
CA ALA A 31 13.27 -9.40 -1.14
C ALA A 31 13.07 -9.01 0.34
N ASP A 32 14.19 -8.72 1.02
CA ASP A 32 14.23 -8.35 2.44
C ASP A 32 14.01 -6.85 2.69
N CYS A 33 13.87 -6.03 1.64
CA CYS A 33 13.62 -4.60 1.81
C CYS A 33 12.21 -4.37 2.37
N PRO A 34 12.05 -3.64 3.49
CA PRO A 34 10.72 -3.32 4.00
C PRO A 34 9.91 -2.50 3.00
N VAL A 35 8.62 -2.78 2.88
CA VAL A 35 7.65 -2.07 2.04
C VAL A 35 6.77 -1.20 2.93
N VAL A 36 6.93 0.11 2.80
CA VAL A 36 6.13 1.12 3.50
C VAL A 36 5.18 1.76 2.50
N CYS A 37 3.88 1.65 2.75
CA CYS A 37 2.85 2.31 1.97
C CYS A 37 2.37 3.57 2.70
N VAL A 38 2.27 4.68 1.98
CA VAL A 38 1.45 5.83 2.40
C VAL A 38 0.15 5.79 1.60
N MET A 39 -0.97 5.73 2.31
CA MET A 39 -2.29 5.44 1.74
C MET A 39 -3.27 6.56 2.05
N SER A 40 -4.04 7.02 1.06
CA SER A 40 -5.18 7.93 1.30
C SER A 40 -6.12 7.36 2.38
N GLY A 41 -6.58 8.24 3.27
CA GLY A 41 -7.59 7.95 4.29
C GLY A 41 -8.97 7.69 3.70
N ASP A 42 -10.04 8.08 4.41
CA ASP A 42 -11.41 7.73 4.00
C ASP A 42 -11.90 8.46 2.73
N PHE A 43 -11.13 9.44 2.23
CA PHE A 43 -11.33 10.09 0.93
C PHE A 43 -10.10 9.91 0.05
N VAL A 44 -10.33 9.66 -1.25
CA VAL A 44 -9.27 9.42 -2.24
C VAL A 44 -9.02 10.68 -3.07
N GLN A 45 -7.90 10.73 -3.80
CA GLN A 45 -7.44 11.89 -4.57
C GLN A 45 -8.42 12.32 -5.66
N ARG A 46 -9.25 11.40 -6.18
CA ARG A 46 -10.37 11.71 -7.08
C ARG A 46 -11.56 12.42 -6.41
N GLY A 47 -11.48 12.75 -5.13
CA GLY A 47 -12.49 13.51 -4.39
C GLY A 47 -13.70 12.68 -3.95
N SER A 48 -13.66 11.36 -4.09
CA SER A 48 -14.74 10.46 -3.64
C SER A 48 -14.38 9.80 -2.31
N PRO A 49 -15.37 9.34 -1.51
CA PRO A 49 -15.10 8.44 -0.41
C PRO A 49 -14.48 7.13 -0.93
N ALA A 50 -13.66 6.49 -0.10
CA ALA A 50 -13.18 5.15 -0.35
C ALA A 50 -14.33 4.12 -0.24
N VAL A 51 -14.31 3.09 -1.09
CA VAL A 51 -15.29 2.01 -1.14
C VAL A 51 -15.27 1.18 0.15
N TYR A 52 -14.13 1.13 0.84
CA TYR A 52 -13.96 0.50 2.16
C TYR A 52 -13.22 1.43 3.12
N ALA A 53 -13.51 1.29 4.43
CA ALA A 53 -12.85 2.02 5.49
C ALA A 53 -11.32 1.87 5.42
N LYS A 54 -10.57 2.92 5.79
CA LYS A 54 -9.10 2.91 5.72
C LYS A 54 -8.45 1.72 6.42
N PHE A 55 -8.97 1.25 7.55
CA PHE A 55 -8.41 0.11 8.25
C PHE A 55 -8.53 -1.20 7.46
N ALA A 56 -9.66 -1.43 6.77
CA ALA A 56 -9.84 -2.62 5.94
C ALA A 56 -8.90 -2.63 4.73
N ARG A 57 -8.68 -1.46 4.12
CA ARG A 57 -7.72 -1.30 3.01
C ARG A 57 -6.27 -1.46 3.47
N ALA A 58 -5.93 -0.91 4.63
CA ALA A 58 -4.61 -1.08 5.24
C ALA A 58 -4.34 -2.55 5.60
N GLU A 59 -5.33 -3.25 6.16
CA GLU A 59 -5.25 -4.70 6.43
C GLU A 59 -5.02 -5.50 5.14
N ALA A 60 -5.76 -5.19 4.06
CA ALA A 60 -5.56 -5.86 2.77
C ALA A 60 -4.14 -5.66 2.24
N ALA A 61 -3.59 -4.44 2.32
CA ALA A 61 -2.22 -4.16 1.91
C ALA A 61 -1.19 -4.92 2.78
N ALA A 62 -1.38 -4.95 4.11
CA ALA A 62 -0.50 -5.65 5.03
C ALA A 62 -0.48 -7.17 4.76
N ARG A 63 -1.66 -7.77 4.56
CA ARG A 63 -1.79 -9.19 4.20
C ARG A 63 -1.18 -9.54 2.84
N CYS A 64 -0.97 -8.55 1.97
CA CYS A 64 -0.41 -8.72 0.63
C CYS A 64 1.02 -8.18 0.49
N GLY A 65 1.74 -7.99 1.60
CA GLY A 65 3.20 -7.78 1.60
C GLY A 65 3.69 -6.37 1.89
N ALA A 66 2.81 -5.44 2.24
CA ALA A 66 3.22 -4.19 2.89
C ALA A 66 3.58 -4.46 4.36
N ASP A 67 4.71 -3.93 4.84
CA ASP A 67 5.13 -4.09 6.24
C ASP A 67 4.59 -2.97 7.14
N LEU A 68 4.33 -1.79 6.57
CA LEU A 68 3.77 -0.64 7.26
C LEU A 68 2.84 0.13 6.32
N VAL A 69 1.68 0.54 6.82
CA VAL A 69 0.74 1.41 6.11
C VAL A 69 0.51 2.66 6.96
N LEU A 70 0.83 3.83 6.42
CA LEU A 70 0.61 5.15 7.02
C LEU A 70 -0.53 5.85 6.30
N GLU A 71 -1.34 6.62 7.03
CA GLU A 71 -2.36 7.48 6.41
C GLU A 71 -1.70 8.72 5.80
N LEU A 72 -2.10 9.06 4.57
CA LEU A 72 -1.83 10.36 3.95
C LEU A 72 -2.87 11.37 4.47
N PRO A 73 -2.46 12.45 5.17
CA PRO A 73 -3.37 13.49 5.65
C PRO A 73 -4.13 14.22 4.53
#